data_AF-A0A099J2L2-F1
#
_entry.id   AF-A0A099J2L2-F1
#
_cell.length_a   1.000
_cell.length_b   1.000
_cell.length_c   1.000
_cell.angle_alpha   90.00
_cell.angle_beta   90.00
_cell.angle_gamma   90.00
#
_symmetry.space_group_name_H-M   'P 1'
#
loop_
_entity.id
_entity.type
_entity.pdbx_description
1 polymer ?
#
loop_
_entity_poly.entity_id
_entity_poly.type
_entity_poly.pdbx_seq_one_letter_code
_entity_poly.pdbx_strand_id
1 'polypeptide(L)'
;MADPSLPSILKRMALIDPANRPAAQFDTFIAALVTQAKKDGDLRPDVDAVDIAILVTMVGSLGSLGEEYAGQWRRQLSIVLDGLRPAGYARPKLAGRPLNAKEFRATLHGLTRRAKRAGRSGHGPAA
;
A
#
# COMPACT_ATOMS: atom_id res chain seq x y z
N MET A 1 -4.74 6.31 7.39
CA MET A 1 -5.98 5.69 6.88
C MET A 1 -6.46 6.60 5.77
N ALA A 2 -6.84 6.07 4.60
CA ALA A 2 -7.42 6.89 3.56
C ALA A 2 -8.67 7.58 4.12
N ASP A 3 -8.81 8.88 3.85
CA ASP A 3 -9.97 9.66 4.26
C ASP A 3 -11.22 9.04 3.63
N PRO A 4 -12.26 8.69 4.42
CA PRO A 4 -13.49 8.07 3.91
C PRO A 4 -14.25 8.95 2.91
N SER A 5 -14.01 10.27 2.91
CA SER A 5 -14.57 11.20 1.93
C SER A 5 -13.84 11.17 0.58
N LEU A 6 -12.58 10.73 0.55
CA LEU A 6 -11.72 10.81 -0.63
C LEU A 6 -12.32 10.13 -1.88
N PRO A 7 -12.94 8.93 -1.80
CA PRO A 7 -13.57 8.32 -2.97
C PRO A 7 -14.71 9.17 -3.54
N SER A 8 -15.50 9.82 -2.69
CA SER A 8 -16.60 10.68 -3.12
C SER A 8 -16.11 12.00 -3.73
N ILE A 9 -15.01 12.55 -3.20
CA ILE A 9 -14.34 13.74 -3.74
C ILE A 9 -13.75 13.42 -5.12
N LEU A 10 -12.97 12.34 -5.23
CA LEU A 10 -12.37 11.90 -6.49
C LEU A 10 -13.45 11.66 -7.57
N LYS A 11 -14.58 11.05 -7.19
CA LYS A 11 -15.72 10.84 -8.10
C LYS A 11 -16.34 12.15 -8.57
N ARG A 12 -16.50 13.15 -7.70
CA ARG A 12 -16.97 14.48 -8.08
C ARG A 12 -15.95 15.21 -8.97
N MET A 13 -14.68 15.11 -8.65
CA MET A 13 -13.61 15.77 -9.38
C MET A 13 -13.51 15.25 -10.82
N ALA A 14 -13.70 13.94 -11.02
CA ALA A 14 -13.73 13.32 -12.35
C ALA A 14 -14.93 13.80 -13.23
N LEU A 15 -16.03 14.23 -12.61
CA LEU A 15 -17.18 14.81 -13.34
C LEU A 15 -16.94 16.29 -13.71
N ILE A 16 -16.22 17.02 -12.85
CA ILE A 16 -15.94 18.46 -13.02
C ILE A 16 -14.79 18.68 -14.01
N ASP A 17 -13.75 17.86 -13.93
CA ASP A 17 -12.60 17.89 -14.82
C ASP A 17 -12.24 16.45 -15.25
N PRO A 18 -12.83 15.97 -16.36
CA PRO A 18 -12.53 14.64 -16.90
C PRO A 18 -11.09 14.49 -17.42
N ALA A 19 -10.40 15.61 -17.69
CA ALA A 19 -9.00 15.59 -18.13
C ALA A 19 -8.04 15.44 -16.95
N ASN A 20 -8.48 15.74 -15.72
CA ASN A 20 -7.72 15.47 -14.52
C ASN A 20 -7.54 13.96 -14.33
N ARG A 21 -6.30 13.50 -14.50
CA ARG A 21 -5.88 12.13 -14.22
C ARG A 21 -5.04 12.13 -12.96
N PRO A 22 -5.67 12.12 -11.76
CA PRO A 22 -4.93 11.94 -10.52
C PRO A 22 -4.11 10.64 -10.63
N ALA A 23 -2.84 10.72 -10.23
CA ALA A 23 -1.84 9.67 -10.38
C ALA A 23 -1.22 9.44 -11.78
N ALA A 24 -1.53 10.22 -12.82
CA ALA A 24 -0.91 10.02 -14.15
C ALA A 24 0.63 10.11 -14.16
N GLN A 25 1.21 11.00 -13.33
CA GLN A 25 2.66 11.09 -13.16
C GLN A 25 3.22 9.84 -12.46
N PHE A 26 2.47 9.28 -11.50
CA PHE A 26 2.83 8.05 -10.82
C PHE A 26 2.79 6.86 -11.78
N ASP A 27 1.77 6.77 -12.63
CA ASP A 27 1.65 5.72 -13.66
C ASP A 27 2.85 5.72 -14.62
N THR A 28 3.21 6.89 -15.13
CA THR A 28 4.37 7.05 -16.04
C THR A 28 5.67 6.59 -15.38
N PHE A 29 5.87 7.00 -14.12
CA PHE A 29 7.07 6.64 -13.37
C PHE A 29 7.16 5.15 -13.07
N ILE A 30 6.06 4.53 -12.60
CA ILE A 30 6.03 3.09 -12.31
C ILE A 30 6.20 2.27 -13.59
N ALA A 31 5.57 2.68 -14.70
CA ALA A 31 5.73 2.00 -15.99
C ALA A 31 7.19 2.01 -16.48
N ALA A 32 7.89 3.14 -16.32
CA ALA A 32 9.31 3.23 -16.67
C ALA A 32 10.18 2.30 -15.79
N LEU A 33 9.92 2.26 -14.48
CA LEU A 33 10.61 1.35 -13.55
C LEU A 33 10.38 -0.12 -13.90
N VAL A 34 9.14 -0.51 -14.17
CA VAL A 34 8.79 -1.89 -14.56
C VAL A 34 9.50 -2.27 -15.86
N THR A 35 9.48 -1.38 -16.85
CA THR A 35 10.15 -1.61 -18.13
C THR A 35 11.64 -1.84 -17.93
N GLN A 36 12.29 -1.00 -17.12
CA GLN A 36 13.73 -1.12 -16.83
C GLN A 36 14.03 -2.40 -16.04
N ALA A 37 13.28 -2.71 -14.99
CA ALA A 37 13.50 -3.91 -14.17
C ALA A 37 13.29 -5.21 -14.96
N LYS A 38 12.35 -5.24 -15.92
CA LYS A 38 12.20 -6.37 -16.85
C LYS A 38 13.39 -6.48 -17.80
N LYS A 39 13.87 -5.35 -18.32
CA LYS A 39 15.04 -5.31 -19.21
C LYS A 39 16.30 -5.83 -18.50
N ASP A 40 16.45 -5.53 -17.22
CA ASP A 40 17.59 -5.97 -16.40
C ASP A 40 17.45 -7.41 -15.89
N GLY A 41 16.29 -8.05 -16.10
CA GLY A 41 16.01 -9.40 -15.64
C GLY A 41 15.67 -9.51 -14.15
N ASP A 42 15.48 -8.39 -13.45
CA ASP A 42 15.19 -8.37 -12.02
C ASP A 42 13.69 -8.55 -11.69
N LEU A 43 12.82 -8.40 -12.68
CA LEU A 43 11.37 -8.51 -12.55
C LEU A 43 10.83 -9.64 -13.45
N ARG A 44 9.94 -10.47 -12.89
CA ARG A 44 9.23 -11.51 -13.66
C ARG A 44 8.45 -10.92 -14.84
N PRO A 45 8.38 -11.61 -15.99
CA PRO A 45 7.87 -11.04 -17.25
C PRO A 45 6.37 -10.70 -17.22
N ASP A 46 5.61 -11.38 -16.36
CA ASP A 46 4.16 -11.29 -16.21
C ASP A 46 3.68 -10.30 -15.15
N VAL A 47 4.56 -9.53 -14.52
CA VAL A 47 4.18 -8.41 -13.63
C VAL A 47 3.99 -7.11 -14.40
N ASP A 48 2.95 -6.35 -14.10
CA ASP A 48 2.68 -5.04 -14.69
C ASP A 48 2.75 -3.89 -13.66
N ALA A 49 2.75 -2.65 -14.15
CA ALA A 49 2.77 -1.42 -13.35
C ALA A 49 1.61 -1.36 -12.33
N VAL A 50 0.43 -1.84 -12.72
CA VAL A 50 -0.75 -1.88 -11.85
C VAL A 50 -0.53 -2.83 -10.66
N ASP A 51 0.15 -3.96 -10.85
CA ASP A 51 0.48 -4.88 -9.76
C ASP A 51 1.37 -4.18 -8.72
N ILE A 52 2.36 -3.40 -9.18
CA ILE A 52 3.23 -2.61 -8.30
C ILE A 52 2.42 -1.55 -7.53
N ALA A 53 1.50 -0.84 -8.19
CA ALA A 53 0.65 0.16 -7.54
C ALA A 53 -0.23 -0.45 -6.43
N ILE A 54 -0.81 -1.64 -6.68
CA ILE A 54 -1.61 -2.38 -5.69
C ILE A 54 -0.72 -2.82 -4.52
N LEU A 55 0.45 -3.40 -4.79
CA LEU A 55 1.38 -3.88 -3.77
C LEU A 55 1.89 -2.74 -2.87
N VAL A 56 2.22 -1.58 -3.44
CA VAL A 56 2.60 -0.38 -2.67
C VAL A 56 1.46 0.06 -1.75
N THR A 57 0.22 0.03 -2.23
CA THR A 57 -0.96 0.34 -1.43
C THR A 57 -1.13 -0.66 -0.27
N MET A 58 -0.98 -1.95 -0.54
CA MET A 58 -1.07 -3.02 0.46
C MET A 58 0.02 -2.89 1.54
N VAL A 59 1.29 -2.70 1.15
CA VAL A 59 2.40 -2.54 2.09
C VAL A 59 2.26 -1.22 2.87
N GLY A 60 1.90 -0.13 2.21
CA GLY A 60 1.67 1.17 2.84
C GLY A 60 0.57 1.14 3.91
N SER A 61 -0.44 0.27 3.75
CA SER A 61 -1.49 0.08 4.75
C SER A 61 -0.96 -0.34 6.12
N LEU A 62 0.19 -0.99 6.18
CA LEU A 62 0.83 -1.44 7.43
C LEU A 62 1.32 -0.28 8.30
N GLY A 63 1.52 0.91 7.72
CA GLY A 63 1.77 2.13 8.50
C GLY A 63 0.63 2.46 9.48
N SER A 64 -0.57 1.90 9.26
CA SER A 64 -1.69 2.07 10.18
C SER A 64 -1.62 1.21 11.45
N LEU A 65 -0.72 0.21 11.52
CA LEU A 65 -0.65 -0.71 12.66
C LEU A 65 -0.16 -0.04 13.95
N GLY A 66 0.46 1.15 13.87
CA GLY A 66 1.04 1.88 15.01
C GLY A 66 2.56 1.71 15.10
N GLU A 67 3.24 2.63 15.80
CA GLU A 67 4.71 2.70 15.81
C GLU A 67 5.39 1.42 16.30
N GLU A 68 4.80 0.75 17.30
CA GLU A 68 5.28 -0.53 17.85
C GLU A 68 5.42 -1.62 16.76
N TYR A 69 4.60 -1.54 15.70
CA TYR A 69 4.57 -2.52 14.62
C TYR A 69 5.14 -1.98 13.30
N ALA A 70 5.76 -0.80 13.31
CA ALA A 70 6.35 -0.16 12.14
C ALA A 70 7.46 -1.02 11.50
N GLY A 71 8.05 -1.98 12.22
CA GLY A 71 8.99 -2.93 11.63
C GLY A 71 8.37 -3.87 10.58
N GLN A 72 7.04 -4.09 10.63
CA GLN A 72 6.37 -5.06 9.77
C GLN A 72 6.32 -4.64 8.30
N TRP A 73 6.26 -3.34 7.98
CA TRP A 73 6.25 -2.92 6.57
C TRP A 73 7.53 -3.31 5.84
N ARG A 74 8.70 -3.22 6.51
CA ARG A 74 10.00 -3.65 5.93
C ARG A 74 10.01 -5.14 5.65
N ARG A 75 9.49 -5.94 6.60
CA ARG A 75 9.37 -7.39 6.44
C ARG A 75 8.48 -7.76 5.27
N GLN A 76 7.28 -7.16 5.19
CA GLN A 76 6.34 -7.44 4.10
C GLN A 76 6.87 -6.96 2.75
N LEU A 77 7.57 -5.81 2.72
CA LEU A 77 8.23 -5.34 1.51
C LEU A 77 9.28 -6.33 1.01
N SER A 78 10.12 -6.89 1.90
CA SER A 78 11.08 -7.93 1.49
C SER A 78 10.40 -9.15 0.88
N ILE A 79 9.30 -9.63 1.48
CA ILE A 79 8.53 -10.77 0.96
C ILE A 79 7.96 -10.46 -0.43
N VAL A 80 7.37 -9.27 -0.60
CA VAL A 80 6.81 -8.83 -1.88
C VAL A 80 7.91 -8.75 -2.94
N LEU A 81 9.04 -8.09 -2.66
CA LEU A 81 10.15 -7.96 -3.59
C LEU A 81 10.74 -9.33 -3.97
N ASP A 82 10.84 -10.28 -3.02
CA ASP A 82 11.28 -11.64 -3.31
C ASP A 82 10.31 -12.38 -4.26
N GLY A 83 9.01 -12.11 -4.16
CA GLY A 83 7.99 -12.70 -5.04
C GLY A 83 7.90 -12.07 -6.44
N LEU A 84 8.48 -10.88 -6.62
CA LEU A 84 8.54 -10.17 -7.90
C LEU A 84 9.74 -10.60 -8.76
N ARG A 85 10.79 -11.15 -8.15
CA ARG A 85 11.98 -11.61 -8.88
C ARG A 85 11.70 -12.91 -9.66
N PRO A 86 12.43 -13.17 -10.76
CA PRO A 86 12.39 -14.47 -11.43
C PRO A 86 12.78 -15.63 -10.51
N ALA A 87 12.39 -16.84 -10.91
CA ALA A 87 12.77 -18.05 -10.19
C ALA A 87 14.31 -18.21 -10.15
N GLY A 88 14.82 -18.78 -9.06
CA GLY A 88 16.26 -19.03 -8.88
C GLY A 88 17.06 -17.90 -8.23
N TYR A 89 16.47 -16.70 -8.04
CA TYR A 89 17.12 -15.63 -7.29
C TYR A 89 17.32 -16.01 -5.82
N ALA A 90 18.47 -15.60 -5.25
CA ALA A 90 18.73 -15.72 -3.82
C ALA A 90 17.68 -14.92 -3.03
N ARG A 91 17.21 -15.51 -1.92
CA ARG A 91 16.24 -14.89 -1.01
C ARG A 91 16.95 -14.49 0.28
N PRO A 92 17.25 -13.20 0.47
CA PRO A 92 17.90 -12.73 1.68
C PRO A 92 17.06 -13.03 2.92
N LYS A 93 17.72 -13.07 4.08
CA LYS A 93 17.00 -13.21 5.35
C LYS A 93 16.04 -12.02 5.53
N LEU A 94 14.78 -12.34 5.81
CA LEU A 94 13.75 -11.32 6.00
C LEU A 94 14.07 -10.39 7.18
N ALA A 95 13.74 -9.11 7.01
CA ALA A 95 13.88 -8.11 8.06
C ALA A 95 12.99 -8.43 9.27
N GLY A 96 13.54 -8.27 10.47
CA GLY A 96 12.84 -8.42 11.74
C GLY A 96 12.24 -9.82 11.98
N ARG A 97 11.54 -9.97 13.11
CA ARG A 97 10.76 -11.17 13.40
C ARG A 97 9.30 -11.02 12.92
N PRO A 98 8.62 -12.13 12.59
CA PRO A 98 7.18 -12.08 12.38
C PRO A 98 6.46 -11.66 13.67
N LEU A 99 5.29 -11.03 13.52
CA LEU A 99 4.34 -10.91 14.63
C LEU A 99 3.86 -12.31 15.02
N ASN A 100 3.73 -12.55 16.32
CA ASN A 100 2.97 -13.70 16.79
C ASN A 100 1.46 -13.41 16.69
N ALA A 101 0.64 -14.45 16.85
CA ALA A 101 -0.81 -14.34 16.71
C ALA A 101 -1.46 -13.36 17.71
N LYS A 102 -0.88 -13.20 18.91
CA LYS A 102 -1.40 -12.26 19.93
C LYS A 102 -1.11 -10.82 19.52
N GLU A 103 0.10 -10.53 19.06
CA GLU A 103 0.50 -9.21 18.55
C GLU A 103 -0.32 -8.82 17.33
N PHE A 104 -0.49 -9.74 16.38
CA PHE A 104 -1.33 -9.48 15.21
C PHE A 104 -2.78 -9.17 15.58
N ARG A 105 -3.38 -9.92 16.52
CA ARG A 105 -4.74 -9.59 17.01
C ARG A 105 -4.80 -8.22 17.68
N ALA A 106 -3.77 -7.85 18.45
CA ALA A 106 -3.72 -6.55 19.12
C ALA A 106 -3.73 -5.39 18.11
N THR A 107 -3.04 -5.52 16.97
CA THR A 107 -3.06 -4.48 15.92
C THR A 107 -4.45 -4.28 15.32
N LEU A 108 -5.21 -5.37 15.10
CA LEU A 108 -6.58 -5.31 14.59
C LEU A 108 -7.52 -4.58 15.57
N HIS A 109 -7.41 -4.84 16.87
CA HIS A 109 -8.19 -4.11 17.88
C HIS A 109 -7.83 -2.61 17.92
N GLY A 110 -6.57 -2.26 17.71
CA GLY A 110 -6.12 -0.88 17.57
C GLY A 110 -6.70 -0.17 16.35
N LEU A 111 -6.77 -0.86 15.21
CA LEU A 111 -7.42 -0.37 13.98
C LEU A 111 -8.91 -0.10 14.19
N THR A 112 -9.64 -1.01 14.84
CA THR A 112 -11.08 -0.82 15.12
C THR A 112 -11.33 0.41 16.00
N ARG A 113 -10.51 0.61 17.05
CA ARG A 113 -10.64 1.78 17.94
C ARG A 113 -10.36 3.09 17.20
N ARG A 114 -9.33 3.13 16.34
CA ARG A 114 -8.99 4.31 15.55
C ARG A 114 -10.07 4.62 14.49
N ALA A 115 -10.57 3.61 13.80
CA ALA A 115 -11.67 3.75 12.84
C ALA A 115 -12.94 4.31 13.52
N LYS A 116 -13.29 3.81 14.71
CA LYS A 116 -14.44 4.32 15.49
C LYS A 116 -14.26 5.78 15.92
N ARG A 117 -13.04 6.24 16.22
CA ARG A 117 -12.76 7.65 16.51
C ARG A 117 -12.87 8.53 15.26
N ALA A 118 -12.27 8.11 14.14
CA ALA A 118 -12.31 8.84 12.88
C ALA A 118 -13.75 9.02 12.34
N GLY A 119 -14.60 8.00 12.47
CA GLY A 119 -16.01 8.09 12.11
C GLY A 119 -16.84 9.04 12.98
N ARG A 120 -16.45 9.26 14.24
CA ARG A 120 -17.10 10.23 15.14
C ARG A 120 -16.70 11.68 14.85
N SER A 121 -15.47 11.91 14.41
CA SER A 121 -14.99 13.24 14.01
C SER A 121 -15.51 13.70 12.64
N GLY A 122 -15.98 12.77 11.79
CA GLY A 122 -16.62 13.09 10.50
C GLY A 122 -18.13 13.37 10.58
N HIS A 123 -18.73 13.31 11.77
CA HIS A 123 -20.16 13.53 12.01
C HIS A 123 -20.36 14.59 13.11
N GLY A 124 -19.69 15.74 12.96
CA GLY A 124 -20.00 16.95 13.74
C GLY A 124 -21.21 17.67 13.12
N PRO A 125 -22.12 18.24 13.92
CA PRO A 125 -23.33 18.85 13.40
C PRO A 125 -22.97 20.02 12.49
N ALA A 126 -23.58 20.07 11.30
CA ALA A 126 -23.64 21.29 10.52
C ALA A 126 -24.43 22.32 11.34
N ALA A 127 -23.74 23.39 11.73
CA ALA A 127 -24.34 24.61 12.25
C ALA A 127 -24.27 25.67 11.14
#